data_AF-A0A7S0FJ86-F1
#
_entry.id   AF-A0A7S0FJ86-F1
#
_cell.length_a   1.000
_cell.length_b   1.000
_cell.length_c   1.000
_cell.angle_alpha   90.00
_cell.angle_beta   90.00
_cell.angle_gamma   90.00
#
_symmetry.space_group_name_H-M   'P 1'
#
loop_
_entity.id
_entity.type
_entity.pdbx_description
1 polymer ?
#
loop_
_entity_poly.entity_id
_entity_poly.type
_entity_poly.pdbx_seq_one_letter_code
_entity_poly.pdbx_strand_id
1 'polypeptide(L)'
;AEVVFVQQVEAPALAAVMPVLTKGLRSRSMRTQRQTCVIAANMCKLVSSVTDVEPFAPQLLPLLKRINEEASDPDVRAVAGRAHTSLLQVADTDVAGTVRGDLRVELGEAALAAEAKGDGCDAPVPCPQPVRDVVFDYVVMLCISLGQSRSHKDEWRKRLVPLLEPLLGESIVDSLLEKLCRIGERLAIPRVPGAKLAERGGNSEPRGEGADGNEEEEEEEPLRVLCDCSLTLACGAA
;
A
#
# COMPACT_ATOMS: atom_id res chain seq x y z
N ALA A 1 28.59 6.18 -13.72
CA ALA A 1 27.22 6.73 -13.70
C ALA A 1 26.41 5.95 -12.70
N GLU A 2 26.09 6.58 -11.58
CA GLU A 2 25.21 6.04 -10.54
C GLU A 2 23.78 6.47 -10.87
N VAL A 3 22.81 5.54 -10.79
CA VAL A 3 21.40 5.86 -11.04
C VAL A 3 20.75 6.15 -9.70
N VAL A 4 20.36 7.40 -9.48
CA VAL A 4 19.69 7.85 -8.27
C VAL A 4 18.26 8.22 -8.65
N PHE A 5 17.30 7.63 -7.95
CA PHE A 5 15.90 8.04 -8.02
C PHE A 5 15.68 9.11 -6.95
N VAL A 6 15.01 10.20 -7.32
CA VAL A 6 14.87 11.39 -6.45
C VAL A 6 13.41 11.54 -5.96
N GLN A 7 12.47 10.90 -6.64
CA GLN A 7 11.04 10.93 -6.31
C GLN A 7 10.58 9.58 -5.74
N GLN A 8 9.52 9.63 -4.94
CA GLN A 8 8.83 8.43 -4.46
C GLN A 8 8.34 7.59 -5.65
N VAL A 9 8.48 6.27 -5.53
CA VAL A 9 8.08 5.34 -6.59
C VAL A 9 6.75 4.72 -6.19
N GLU A 10 5.70 5.07 -6.93
CA GLU A 10 4.35 4.51 -6.75
C GLU A 10 4.15 3.23 -7.58
N ALA A 11 3.13 2.45 -7.23
CA ALA A 11 2.74 1.21 -7.93
C ALA A 11 2.70 1.32 -9.48
N PRO A 12 2.07 2.34 -10.13
CA PRO A 12 2.03 2.42 -11.58
C PRO A 12 3.42 2.68 -12.22
N ALA A 13 4.26 3.48 -11.57
CA ALA A 13 5.63 3.72 -12.02
C ALA A 13 6.48 2.46 -11.89
N LEU A 14 6.33 1.73 -10.77
CA LEU A 14 6.99 0.45 -10.56
C LEU A 14 6.56 -0.57 -11.62
N ALA A 15 5.26 -0.68 -11.90
CA ALA A 15 4.73 -1.57 -12.93
C ALA A 15 5.36 -1.34 -14.32
N ALA A 16 5.60 -0.07 -14.69
CA ALA A 16 6.24 0.27 -15.96
C ALA A 16 7.73 -0.14 -16.02
N VAL A 17 8.45 -0.05 -14.90
CA VAL A 17 9.89 -0.35 -14.82
C VAL A 17 10.16 -1.86 -14.61
N MET A 18 9.21 -2.57 -14.03
CA MET A 18 9.27 -4.01 -13.73
C MET A 18 9.68 -4.94 -14.89
N PRO A 19 9.14 -4.82 -16.13
CA PRO A 19 9.58 -5.67 -17.24
C PRO A 19 11.05 -5.45 -17.60
N VAL A 20 11.55 -4.22 -17.44
CA VAL A 20 12.97 -3.88 -17.67
C VAL A 20 13.86 -4.51 -16.60
N LEU A 21 13.46 -4.41 -15.33
CA LEU A 21 14.19 -5.05 -14.21
C LEU A 21 14.23 -6.55 -14.37
N THR A 22 13.10 -7.19 -14.64
CA THR A 22 13.01 -8.65 -14.80
C THR A 22 13.90 -9.14 -15.94
N LYS A 23 13.93 -8.42 -17.07
CA LYS A 23 14.81 -8.73 -18.20
C LYS A 23 16.28 -8.52 -17.85
N GLY A 24 16.61 -7.44 -17.13
CA GLY A 24 17.97 -7.12 -16.69
C GLY A 24 18.55 -8.15 -15.72
N LEU A 25 17.76 -8.59 -14.73
CA LEU A 25 18.15 -9.63 -13.76
C LEU A 25 18.32 -11.01 -14.41
N ARG A 26 17.62 -11.27 -15.51
CA ARG A 26 17.76 -12.52 -16.30
C ARG A 26 18.85 -12.45 -17.38
N SER A 27 19.51 -11.30 -17.56
CA SER A 27 20.58 -11.14 -18.55
C SER A 27 21.77 -12.06 -18.24
N ARG A 28 22.48 -12.52 -19.27
CA ARG A 28 23.75 -13.26 -19.13
C ARG A 28 24.94 -12.35 -18.82
N SER A 29 24.80 -11.04 -19.06
CA SER A 29 25.86 -10.06 -18.82
C SER A 29 25.88 -9.65 -17.35
N MET A 30 26.99 -9.97 -16.66
CA MET A 30 27.20 -9.58 -15.25
C MET A 30 27.15 -8.06 -15.05
N ARG A 31 27.64 -7.28 -16.03
CA ARG A 31 27.54 -5.81 -16.01
C ARG A 31 26.09 -5.35 -15.99
N THR A 32 25.23 -5.98 -16.80
CA THR A 32 23.80 -5.67 -16.85
C THR A 32 23.12 -6.07 -15.55
N GLN A 33 23.37 -7.29 -15.05
CA GLN A 33 22.82 -7.77 -13.79
C GLN A 33 23.17 -6.83 -12.63
N ARG A 34 24.45 -6.45 -12.51
CA ARG A 34 24.92 -5.50 -11.49
C ARG A 34 24.17 -4.19 -11.55
N GLN A 35 24.06 -3.58 -12.73
CA GLN A 35 23.37 -2.31 -12.91
C GLN A 35 21.88 -2.44 -12.54
N THR A 36 21.24 -3.53 -12.94
CA THR A 36 19.84 -3.80 -12.60
C THR A 36 19.65 -3.99 -11.09
N CYS A 37 20.56 -4.67 -10.40
CA CYS A 37 20.50 -4.80 -8.93
C CYS A 37 20.69 -3.46 -8.23
N VAL A 38 21.56 -2.57 -8.72
CA VAL A 38 21.70 -1.20 -8.19
C VAL A 38 20.41 -0.41 -8.37
N ILE A 39 19.80 -0.46 -9.56
CA ILE A 39 18.53 0.21 -9.85
C ILE A 39 17.44 -0.32 -8.92
N ALA A 40 17.30 -1.65 -8.79
CA ALA A 40 16.32 -2.26 -7.90
C ALA A 40 16.53 -1.84 -6.43
N ALA A 41 17.77 -1.86 -5.93
CA ALA A 41 18.08 -1.43 -4.57
C ALA A 41 17.71 0.03 -4.31
N ASN A 42 17.98 0.92 -5.27
CA ASN A 42 17.67 2.34 -5.13
C ASN A 42 16.17 2.62 -5.25
N MET A 43 15.43 1.86 -6.07
CA MET A 43 13.97 1.95 -6.14
C MET A 43 13.31 1.49 -4.84
N CYS A 44 13.74 0.36 -4.26
CA CYS A 44 13.11 -0.19 -3.05
C CYS A 44 13.21 0.76 -1.84
N LYS A 45 14.21 1.65 -1.80
CA LYS A 45 14.35 2.67 -0.75
C LYS A 45 13.30 3.79 -0.84
N LEU A 46 12.68 3.95 -2.00
CA LEU A 46 11.74 5.03 -2.31
C LEU A 46 10.31 4.55 -2.43
N VAL A 47 10.08 3.27 -2.11
CA VAL A 47 8.74 2.75 -1.99
C VAL A 47 8.28 2.96 -0.54
N SER A 48 7.22 3.73 -0.37
CA SER A 48 6.68 4.11 0.94
C SER A 48 5.57 3.18 1.42
N SER A 49 4.93 2.41 0.52
CA SER A 49 3.84 1.49 0.85
C SER A 49 4.16 0.07 0.40
N VAL A 50 3.93 -0.89 1.29
CA VAL A 50 4.14 -2.32 1.04
C VAL A 50 3.16 -2.84 0.00
N THR A 51 1.97 -2.25 -0.03
CA THR A 51 0.93 -2.55 -1.02
C THR A 51 1.39 -2.29 -2.45
N ASP A 52 2.31 -1.33 -2.64
CA ASP A 52 2.85 -1.01 -3.96
C ASP A 52 3.86 -2.07 -4.43
N VAL A 53 4.51 -2.78 -3.50
CA VAL A 53 5.56 -3.78 -3.79
C VAL A 53 5.00 -5.20 -3.82
N GLU A 54 3.97 -5.48 -3.04
CA GLU A 54 3.31 -6.79 -2.91
C GLU A 54 3.10 -7.51 -4.25
N PRO A 55 2.54 -6.88 -5.32
CA PRO A 55 2.33 -7.59 -6.59
C PRO A 55 3.63 -7.99 -7.31
N PHE A 56 4.76 -7.37 -6.98
CA PHE A 56 6.04 -7.54 -7.66
C PHE A 56 7.05 -8.40 -6.87
N ALA A 57 6.90 -8.44 -5.54
CA ALA A 57 7.70 -9.25 -4.62
C ALA A 57 7.86 -10.73 -5.05
N PRO A 58 6.81 -11.49 -5.43
CA PRO A 58 6.94 -12.90 -5.77
C PRO A 58 7.81 -13.16 -7.01
N GLN A 59 8.03 -12.15 -7.86
CA GLN A 59 8.89 -12.27 -9.04
C GLN A 59 10.31 -11.77 -8.79
N LEU A 60 10.48 -10.67 -8.04
CA LEU A 60 11.80 -10.05 -7.83
C LEU A 60 12.65 -10.76 -6.78
N LEU A 61 12.06 -11.15 -5.64
CA LEU A 61 12.78 -11.82 -4.56
C LEU A 61 13.55 -13.07 -5.02
N PRO A 62 12.95 -14.03 -5.75
CA PRO A 62 13.69 -15.21 -6.20
C PRO A 62 14.80 -14.87 -7.20
N LEU A 63 14.60 -13.85 -8.05
CA LEU A 63 15.62 -13.44 -9.02
C LEU A 63 16.84 -12.80 -8.35
N LEU A 64 16.61 -11.93 -7.35
CA LEU A 64 17.68 -11.30 -6.59
C LEU A 64 18.42 -12.33 -5.72
N LYS A 65 17.70 -13.27 -5.10
CA LYS A 65 18.30 -14.38 -4.34
C LYS A 65 19.21 -15.23 -5.22
N ARG A 66 18.73 -15.61 -6.41
CA ARG A 66 19.51 -16.38 -7.37
C ARG A 66 20.82 -15.68 -7.75
N ILE A 67 20.79 -14.39 -8.06
CA ILE A 67 22.01 -13.63 -8.41
C ILE A 67 22.96 -13.53 -7.21
N ASN A 68 22.42 -13.36 -6.00
CA ASN A 68 23.22 -13.34 -4.78
C ASN A 68 23.98 -14.67 -4.55
N GLU A 69 23.38 -15.81 -4.92
CA GLU A 69 23.98 -17.14 -4.73
C GLU A 69 24.88 -17.57 -5.91
N GLU A 70 24.48 -17.28 -7.15
CA GLU A 70 25.11 -17.82 -8.37
C GLU A 70 26.15 -16.89 -9.02
N ALA A 71 26.14 -15.58 -8.73
CA ALA A 71 27.04 -14.65 -9.41
C ALA A 71 28.51 -14.91 -9.03
N SER A 72 29.39 -14.99 -10.04
CA SER A 72 30.83 -15.25 -9.83
C SER A 72 31.56 -14.08 -9.16
N ASP A 73 31.14 -12.85 -9.45
CA ASP A 73 31.73 -11.62 -8.92
C ASP A 73 31.18 -11.30 -7.51
N PRO A 74 32.05 -11.19 -6.47
CA PRO A 74 31.63 -10.84 -5.12
C PRO A 74 30.90 -9.49 -5.02
N ASP A 75 31.23 -8.52 -5.87
CA ASP A 75 30.59 -7.20 -5.83
C ASP A 75 29.13 -7.28 -6.29
N VAL A 76 28.86 -8.11 -7.30
CA VAL A 76 27.50 -8.34 -7.81
C VAL A 76 26.66 -9.07 -6.76
N ARG A 77 27.23 -10.07 -6.07
CA ARG A 77 26.57 -10.74 -4.95
C ARG A 77 26.22 -9.76 -3.84
N ALA A 78 27.18 -8.91 -3.43
CA ALA A 78 26.96 -7.93 -2.37
C ALA A 78 25.83 -6.94 -2.72
N VAL A 79 25.75 -6.46 -3.97
CA VAL A 79 24.68 -5.55 -4.42
C VAL A 79 23.33 -6.29 -4.46
N ALA A 80 23.29 -7.51 -5.01
CA ALA A 80 22.08 -8.32 -5.10
C ALA A 80 21.54 -8.69 -3.71
N GLY A 81 22.42 -9.05 -2.76
CA GLY A 81 22.06 -9.30 -1.37
C GLY A 81 21.46 -8.08 -0.68
N ARG A 82 22.05 -6.89 -0.86
CA ARG A 82 21.46 -5.63 -0.34
C ARG A 82 20.08 -5.36 -0.94
N ALA A 83 19.93 -5.48 -2.25
CA ALA A 83 18.65 -5.30 -2.94
C ALA A 83 17.59 -6.29 -2.43
N HIS A 84 17.97 -7.56 -2.25
CA HIS A 84 17.11 -8.62 -1.73
C HIS A 84 16.64 -8.30 -0.31
N THR A 85 17.55 -7.93 0.59
CA THR A 85 17.20 -7.61 1.98
C THR A 85 16.29 -6.38 2.07
N SER A 86 16.59 -5.31 1.31
CA SER A 86 15.74 -4.12 1.30
C SER A 86 14.34 -4.42 0.77
N LEU A 87 14.22 -5.21 -0.31
CA LEU A 87 12.93 -5.61 -0.84
C LEU A 87 12.16 -6.52 0.12
N LEU A 88 12.86 -7.46 0.78
CA LEU A 88 12.26 -8.37 1.75
C LEU A 88 11.72 -7.62 2.96
N GLN A 89 12.47 -6.64 3.48
CA GLN A 89 12.00 -5.81 4.60
C GLN A 89 10.72 -5.04 4.27
N VAL A 90 10.60 -4.53 3.05
CA VAL A 90 9.38 -3.86 2.59
C VAL A 90 8.26 -4.87 2.39
N ALA A 91 8.53 -6.02 1.79
CA ALA A 91 7.51 -7.05 1.53
C ALA A 91 6.98 -7.75 2.80
N ASP A 92 7.80 -7.90 3.84
CA ASP A 92 7.44 -8.61 5.08
C ASP A 92 6.55 -7.75 5.99
N THR A 93 6.54 -6.44 5.80
CA THR A 93 5.59 -5.53 6.45
C THR A 93 4.20 -5.61 5.81
N ASP A 94 3.47 -6.71 5.98
CA ASP A 94 2.12 -6.87 5.39
C ASP A 94 1.06 -5.98 6.08
N VAL A 95 1.16 -4.67 5.89
CA VAL A 95 0.23 -3.68 6.46
C VAL A 95 -1.16 -3.88 5.86
N ALA A 96 -1.24 -4.22 4.57
CA ALA A 96 -2.50 -4.47 3.88
C ALA A 96 -3.22 -5.72 4.40
N GLY A 97 -2.50 -6.83 4.62
CA GLY A 97 -3.05 -8.03 5.21
C GLY A 97 -3.36 -7.88 6.70
N THR A 98 -2.55 -7.12 7.45
CA THR A 98 -2.87 -6.77 8.85
C THR A 98 -4.16 -5.96 8.92
N VAL A 99 -4.29 -4.91 8.10
CA VAL A 99 -5.51 -4.08 8.02
C VAL A 99 -6.70 -4.92 7.56
N ARG A 100 -6.52 -5.79 6.56
CA ARG A 100 -7.56 -6.74 6.11
C ARG A 100 -8.05 -7.62 7.25
N GLY A 101 -7.13 -8.18 8.02
CA GLY A 101 -7.43 -9.00 9.20
C GLY A 101 -8.20 -8.22 10.26
N ASP A 102 -7.69 -7.04 10.63
CA ASP A 102 -8.30 -6.18 11.66
C ASP A 102 -9.72 -5.73 11.26
N LEU A 103 -9.92 -5.32 9.99
CA LEU A 103 -11.25 -4.98 9.46
C LEU A 103 -12.22 -6.18 9.54
N ARG A 104 -11.73 -7.38 9.22
CA ARG A 104 -12.56 -8.60 9.25
C ARG A 104 -12.92 -9.02 10.67
N VAL A 105 -12.03 -8.82 11.64
CA VAL A 105 -12.32 -9.05 13.07
C VAL A 105 -13.42 -8.12 13.55
N GLU A 106 -13.32 -6.81 13.29
CA GLU A 106 -14.32 -5.83 13.71
C GLU A 106 -15.71 -6.08 13.09
N LEU A 107 -15.75 -6.47 11.81
CA LEU A 107 -17.00 -6.88 11.14
C LEU A 107 -17.61 -8.13 11.79
N GLY A 108 -16.77 -9.11 12.14
CA GLY A 108 -17.20 -10.32 12.83
C GLY A 108 -17.75 -10.04 14.23
N GLU A 109 -17.07 -9.20 15.01
CA GLU A 109 -17.52 -8.79 16.34
C GLU A 109 -18.85 -8.03 16.28
N ALA A 110 -19.01 -7.13 15.32
CA ALA A 110 -20.26 -6.40 15.10
C ALA A 110 -21.41 -7.35 14.73
N ALA A 111 -21.15 -8.37 13.91
CA ALA A 111 -22.14 -9.38 13.55
C ALA A 111 -22.61 -10.16 14.79
N LEU A 112 -21.69 -10.60 15.64
CA LEU A 112 -22.01 -11.30 16.88
C LEU A 112 -22.80 -10.41 17.84
N ALA A 113 -22.45 -9.13 17.94
CA ALA A 113 -23.17 -8.16 18.76
C ALA A 113 -24.59 -7.89 18.24
N ALA A 114 -24.80 -7.94 16.92
CA ALA A 114 -26.11 -7.83 16.30
C ALA A 114 -26.96 -9.09 16.57
N GLU A 115 -26.38 -10.29 16.42
CA GLU A 115 -27.02 -11.57 16.72
C GLU A 115 -27.43 -11.66 18.20
N ALA A 116 -26.60 -11.17 19.14
CA ALA A 116 -26.91 -11.18 20.57
C ALA A 116 -28.07 -10.25 20.97
N LYS A 117 -28.40 -9.23 20.17
CA LYS A 117 -29.55 -8.34 20.39
C LYS A 117 -30.84 -8.85 19.71
N GLY A 118 -30.75 -9.86 18.85
CA GLY A 118 -31.84 -10.37 18.04
C GLY A 118 -32.85 -11.29 18.73
N ASP A 119 -32.90 -11.33 20.07
CA ASP A 119 -33.79 -12.25 20.83
C ASP A 119 -35.27 -11.77 20.89
N GLY A 120 -35.70 -10.95 19.92
CA GLY A 120 -37.05 -10.42 19.78
C GLY A 120 -37.70 -10.84 18.46
N CYS A 121 -39.02 -11.09 18.49
CA CYS A 121 -39.82 -11.75 17.45
C CYS A 121 -39.83 -11.13 16.03
N ASP A 122 -39.10 -10.04 15.78
CA ASP A 122 -38.97 -9.37 14.47
C ASP A 122 -37.51 -9.35 13.96
N ALA A 123 -36.64 -10.23 14.49
CA ALA A 123 -35.25 -10.29 14.06
C ALA A 123 -35.14 -10.63 12.55
N PRO A 124 -34.39 -9.84 11.75
CA PRO A 124 -34.05 -10.20 10.39
C PRO A 124 -33.48 -11.61 10.39
N VAL A 125 -33.96 -12.48 9.49
CA VAL A 125 -33.42 -13.83 9.32
C VAL A 125 -31.89 -13.69 9.24
N PRO A 126 -31.12 -14.34 10.15
CA PRO A 126 -29.69 -14.19 10.15
C PRO A 126 -29.17 -14.59 8.78
N CYS A 127 -28.52 -13.64 8.11
CA CYS A 127 -27.91 -13.87 6.80
C CYS A 127 -27.03 -15.13 6.90
N PRO A 128 -27.18 -16.11 5.99
CA PRO A 128 -26.36 -17.32 6.02
C PRO A 128 -24.88 -16.93 6.08
N GLN A 129 -24.13 -17.57 6.97
CA GLN A 129 -22.70 -17.28 7.17
C GLN A 129 -21.89 -17.15 5.86
N PRO A 130 -22.07 -18.02 4.84
CA PRO A 130 -21.32 -17.90 3.59
C PRO A 130 -21.62 -16.61 2.82
N VAL A 131 -22.87 -16.14 2.86
CA VAL A 131 -23.26 -14.90 2.18
C VAL A 131 -22.71 -13.69 2.94
N ARG A 132 -22.79 -13.73 4.26
CA ARG A 132 -22.21 -12.70 5.14
C ARG A 132 -20.70 -12.57 4.95
N ASP A 133 -19.98 -13.67 4.85
CA ASP A 133 -18.53 -13.68 4.63
C ASP A 133 -18.17 -12.99 3.30
N VAL A 134 -18.91 -13.25 2.23
CA VAL A 134 -18.69 -12.59 0.92
C VAL A 134 -18.97 -11.09 1.01
N VAL A 135 -20.02 -10.68 1.72
CA VAL A 135 -20.30 -9.25 1.93
C VAL A 135 -19.19 -8.60 2.76
N PHE A 136 -18.67 -9.28 3.78
CA PHE A 136 -17.55 -8.79 4.58
C PHE A 136 -16.28 -8.65 3.77
N ASP A 137 -15.95 -9.63 2.92
CA ASP A 137 -14.81 -9.51 2.01
C ASP A 137 -14.95 -8.31 1.07
N TYR A 138 -16.16 -8.07 0.57
CA TYR A 138 -16.42 -6.90 -0.27
C TYR A 138 -16.30 -5.57 0.51
N VAL A 139 -16.85 -5.50 1.72
CA VAL A 139 -16.73 -4.33 2.61
C VAL A 139 -15.28 -4.06 2.96
N VAL A 140 -14.52 -5.11 3.29
CA VAL A 140 -13.09 -5.01 3.58
C VAL A 140 -12.33 -4.46 2.38
N MET A 141 -12.63 -4.94 1.16
CA MET A 141 -12.05 -4.41 -0.07
C MET A 141 -12.38 -2.93 -0.27
N LEU A 142 -13.63 -2.52 -0.04
CA LEU A 142 -14.04 -1.11 -0.11
C LEU A 142 -13.31 -0.24 0.93
N CYS A 143 -13.21 -0.69 2.18
CA CYS A 143 -12.48 0.02 3.23
C CYS A 143 -10.99 0.20 2.89
N ILE A 144 -10.35 -0.83 2.31
CA ILE A 144 -8.97 -0.74 1.84
C ILE A 144 -8.86 0.32 0.73
N SER A 145 -9.75 0.27 -0.26
CA SER A 145 -9.76 1.22 -1.38
C SER A 145 -10.00 2.66 -0.92
N LEU A 146 -10.95 2.87 0.00
CA LEU A 146 -11.27 4.19 0.56
C LEU A 146 -10.15 4.75 1.46
N GLY A 147 -9.46 3.86 2.19
CA GLY A 147 -8.29 4.22 2.99
C GLY A 147 -7.14 4.69 2.12
N GLN A 148 -6.89 4.00 1.00
CA GLN A 148 -5.85 4.37 0.04
C GLN A 148 -6.16 5.68 -0.70
N SER A 149 -7.43 5.92 -1.05
CA SER A 149 -7.85 7.17 -1.71
C SER A 149 -7.91 8.39 -0.79
N ARG A 150 -7.72 8.21 0.53
CA ARG A 150 -7.88 9.26 1.55
C ARG A 150 -9.25 9.94 1.46
N SER A 151 -10.26 9.15 1.17
CA SER A 151 -11.64 9.61 1.00
C SER A 151 -12.18 10.24 2.28
N HIS A 152 -12.96 11.32 2.13
CA HIS A 152 -13.59 12.04 3.24
C HIS A 152 -14.59 11.12 3.97
N LYS A 153 -14.78 11.31 5.29
CA LYS A 153 -15.67 10.46 6.11
C LYS A 153 -17.10 10.32 5.56
N ASP A 154 -17.59 11.34 4.87
CA ASP A 154 -18.91 11.31 4.22
C ASP A 154 -19.00 10.28 3.08
N GLU A 155 -17.90 10.03 2.36
CA GLU A 155 -17.84 9.01 1.30
C GLU A 155 -17.85 7.60 1.87
N TRP A 156 -17.17 7.39 3.00
CA TRP A 156 -17.21 6.14 3.75
C TRP A 156 -18.64 5.82 4.16
N ARG A 157 -19.33 6.79 4.76
CA ARG A 157 -20.73 6.63 5.18
C ARG A 157 -21.64 6.30 4.00
N LYS A 158 -21.53 7.06 2.90
CA LYS A 158 -22.36 6.85 1.69
C LYS A 158 -22.20 5.46 1.07
N ARG A 159 -20.99 4.89 1.11
CA ARG A 159 -20.69 3.58 0.48
C ARG A 159 -20.93 2.40 1.41
N LEU A 160 -20.65 2.54 2.70
CA LEU A 160 -20.67 1.44 3.65
C LEU A 160 -22.02 1.26 4.36
N VAL A 161 -22.74 2.35 4.67
CA VAL A 161 -24.05 2.27 5.35
C VAL A 161 -25.05 1.37 4.61
N PRO A 162 -25.26 1.50 3.28
CA PRO A 162 -26.23 0.68 2.56
C PRO A 162 -25.93 -0.82 2.61
N LEU A 163 -24.67 -1.21 2.87
CA LEU A 163 -24.23 -2.60 2.96
C LEU A 163 -24.30 -3.15 4.38
N LEU A 164 -24.03 -2.31 5.38
CA LEU A 164 -23.91 -2.72 6.79
C LEU A 164 -25.24 -2.64 7.55
N GLU A 165 -26.07 -1.65 7.24
CA GLU A 165 -27.33 -1.39 7.93
C GLU A 165 -28.33 -2.56 7.82
N PRO A 166 -28.54 -3.19 6.64
CA PRO A 166 -29.41 -4.38 6.54
C PRO A 166 -28.87 -5.61 7.31
N LEU A 167 -27.57 -5.64 7.60
CA LEU A 167 -26.91 -6.80 8.23
C LEU A 167 -26.78 -6.67 9.76
N LEU A 168 -26.59 -5.45 10.25
CA LEU A 168 -26.19 -5.18 11.64
C LEU A 168 -27.18 -4.30 12.41
N GLY A 169 -28.09 -3.61 11.69
CA GLY A 169 -29.04 -2.65 12.25
C GLY A 169 -28.41 -1.30 12.60
N GLU A 170 -29.22 -0.24 12.53
CA GLU A 170 -28.78 1.16 12.68
C GLU A 170 -27.95 1.43 13.94
N SER A 171 -28.29 0.78 15.07
CA SER A 171 -27.64 1.05 16.37
C SER A 171 -26.16 0.69 16.44
N ILE A 172 -25.67 -0.23 15.59
CA ILE A 172 -24.28 -0.73 15.61
C ILE A 172 -23.45 -0.06 14.52
N VAL A 173 -24.09 0.35 13.42
CA VAL A 173 -23.41 0.83 12.20
C VAL A 173 -22.56 2.07 12.46
N ASP A 174 -23.05 3.07 13.19
CA ASP A 174 -22.29 4.31 13.41
C ASP A 174 -21.01 4.06 14.21
N SER A 175 -21.06 3.21 15.25
CA SER A 175 -19.88 2.84 16.03
C SER A 175 -18.89 2.02 15.20
N LEU A 176 -19.40 1.08 14.38
CA LEU A 176 -18.57 0.27 13.50
C LEU A 176 -17.89 1.11 12.42
N LEU A 177 -18.60 2.07 11.80
CA LEU A 177 -18.04 2.97 10.78
C LEU A 177 -16.83 3.73 11.31
N GLU A 178 -16.89 4.28 12.52
CA GLU A 178 -15.75 4.96 13.11
C GLU A 178 -14.53 4.05 13.24
N LYS A 179 -14.74 2.79 13.66
CA LYS A 179 -13.65 1.82 13.80
C LYS A 179 -13.08 1.42 12.44
N LEU A 180 -13.94 1.14 11.45
CA LEU A 180 -13.52 0.78 10.09
C LEU A 180 -12.73 1.92 9.43
N CYS A 181 -13.19 3.17 9.59
CA CYS A 181 -12.46 4.35 9.12
C CYS A 181 -11.07 4.45 9.78
N ARG A 182 -10.98 4.34 11.11
CA ARG A 182 -9.69 4.40 11.83
C ARG A 182 -8.73 3.29 11.40
N ILE A 183 -9.24 2.08 11.16
CA ILE A 183 -8.41 0.95 10.71
C ILE A 183 -7.95 1.18 9.27
N GLY A 184 -8.84 1.63 8.38
CA GLY A 184 -8.50 1.92 6.99
C GLY A 184 -7.54 3.11 6.83
N GLU A 185 -7.64 4.12 7.69
CA GLU A 185 -6.71 5.25 7.76
C GLU A 185 -5.27 4.82 8.09
N ARG A 186 -5.04 3.63 8.67
CA ARG A 186 -3.68 3.09 8.85
C ARG A 186 -2.98 2.77 7.53
N LEU A 187 -3.73 2.53 6.45
CA LEU A 187 -3.18 2.42 5.09
C LEU A 187 -2.77 3.77 4.53
N ALA A 188 -3.36 4.86 5.04
CA ALA A 188 -2.92 6.22 4.78
C ALA A 188 -1.72 6.55 5.68
N ILE A 189 -0.66 5.73 5.64
CA ILE A 189 0.62 6.06 6.29
C ILE A 189 1.05 7.47 5.83
N PRO A 190 1.58 8.33 6.74
CA PRO A 190 2.02 9.66 6.36
C PRO A 190 3.07 9.54 5.25
N ARG A 191 2.92 10.36 4.20
CA ARG A 191 4.07 10.71 3.36
C ARG A 191 5.11 11.24 4.33
N VAL A 192 6.25 10.57 4.52
CA VAL A 192 7.32 11.12 5.36
C VAL A 192 7.67 12.49 4.77
N PRO A 193 7.38 13.61 5.44
CA PRO A 193 7.82 14.92 4.98
C PRO A 193 9.31 14.97 5.31
N GLY A 194 10.15 14.78 4.30
CA GLY A 194 11.60 14.79 4.47
C GLY A 194 12.12 13.61 5.28
N ALA A 195 12.41 12.50 4.59
CA ALA A 195 13.46 11.61 5.07
C ALA A 195 14.77 12.43 5.05
N LYS A 196 15.09 13.10 6.17
CA LYS A 196 16.43 13.62 6.41
C LYS A 196 17.37 12.44 6.24
N LEU A 197 18.16 12.48 5.16
CA LEU A 197 19.32 11.64 5.00
C LEU A 197 20.09 11.72 6.32
N ALA A 198 20.19 10.60 7.01
CA ALA A 198 21.11 10.45 8.11
C ALA A 198 22.53 10.57 7.54
N GLU A 199 23.08 11.78 7.59
CA GLU A 199 24.52 11.98 7.49
C GLU A 199 25.17 11.32 8.71
N ARG A 200 25.84 10.20 8.49
CA ARG A 200 26.85 9.69 9.42
C ARG A 200 27.99 9.06 8.63
N GLY A 201 29.08 9.82 8.49
CA GLY A 201 30.35 9.37 7.92
C GLY A 201 31.13 10.55 7.35
N GLY A 202 31.84 11.28 8.20
CA GLY A 202 32.42 12.57 7.86
C GLY A 202 33.72 12.54 7.04
N ASN A 203 34.06 13.72 6.49
CA ASN A 203 35.40 14.28 6.54
C ASN A 203 35.37 15.81 6.34
N SER A 204 35.90 16.53 7.33
CA SER A 204 36.58 17.84 7.33
C SER A 204 36.29 18.96 6.28
N GLU A 205 35.69 20.06 6.79
CA GLU A 205 36.10 21.51 6.66
C GLU A 205 36.04 22.26 5.28
N PRO A 206 36.05 23.62 5.26
CA PRO A 206 35.16 24.55 5.97
C PRO A 206 34.59 25.68 5.07
N ARG A 207 33.41 26.20 5.47
CA ARG A 207 32.95 27.61 5.54
C ARG A 207 33.28 28.60 4.40
N GLY A 208 32.22 29.13 3.76
CA GLY A 208 32.18 30.40 3.01
C GLY A 208 30.73 30.85 2.79
N GLU A 209 30.44 32.10 3.11
CA GLU A 209 29.11 32.71 3.34
C GLU A 209 28.33 33.10 2.07
N GLY A 210 26.99 33.12 2.20
CA GLY A 210 26.17 34.30 1.83
C GLY A 210 25.29 34.25 0.56
N ALA A 211 24.11 34.88 0.70
CA ALA A 211 23.08 35.27 -0.28
C ALA A 211 22.01 34.18 -0.60
N ASP A 212 20.79 34.23 -0.05
CA ASP A 212 19.69 35.20 -0.25
C ASP A 212 18.86 34.89 -1.52
N GLY A 213 17.53 34.75 -1.38
CA GLY A 213 16.61 34.67 -2.51
C GLY A 213 15.40 33.73 -2.38
N ASN A 214 14.28 34.32 -1.94
CA ASN A 214 12.89 34.09 -2.36
C ASN A 214 12.22 32.71 -2.15
N GLU A 215 11.30 32.67 -1.17
CA GLU A 215 10.20 31.71 -1.08
C GLU A 215 9.09 32.16 -2.04
N GLU A 216 8.92 31.45 -3.15
CA GLU A 216 7.72 31.56 -3.99
C GLU A 216 6.77 30.42 -3.61
N GLU A 217 5.63 30.78 -3.03
CA GLU A 217 4.51 29.89 -2.75
C GLU A 217 3.89 29.45 -4.10
N GLU A 218 4.17 28.23 -4.53
CA GLU A 218 3.45 27.61 -5.65
C GLU A 218 2.04 27.20 -5.20
N GLU A 219 1.02 27.88 -5.74
CA GLU A 219 -0.38 27.46 -5.64
C GLU A 219 -0.55 26.10 -6.34
N GLU A 220 -0.66 25.01 -5.56
CA GLU A 220 -0.98 23.69 -6.08
C GLU A 220 -2.41 23.68 -6.66
N GLU A 221 -2.53 23.65 -8.00
CA GLU A 221 -3.79 23.34 -8.69
C GLU A 221 -4.33 21.97 -8.21
N PRO A 222 -5.64 21.82 -7.95
CA PRO A 222 -6.17 20.53 -7.51
C PRO A 222 -6.04 19.51 -8.65
N LEU A 223 -5.14 18.55 -8.45
CA LEU A 223 -4.99 17.35 -9.28
C LEU A 223 -6.37 16.78 -9.62
N ARG A 224 -6.68 16.76 -10.93
CA ARG A 224 -7.89 16.12 -11.45
C ARG A 224 -7.97 14.70 -10.91
N VAL A 225 -8.97 14.46 -10.07
CA VAL A 225 -9.33 13.14 -9.52
C VAL A 225 -9.56 12.19 -10.69
N LEU A 226 -8.54 11.37 -10.99
CA LEU A 226 -8.56 10.39 -12.09
C LEU A 226 -9.32 9.10 -11.74
N CYS A 227 -9.88 9.03 -10.53
CA CYS A 227 -10.65 7.87 -10.07
C CYS A 227 -11.86 8.34 -9.25
N ASP A 228 -12.88 8.87 -9.94
CA ASP A 228 -14.22 8.84 -9.38
C ASP A 228 -14.63 7.38 -9.30
N CYS A 229 -14.44 6.75 -8.13
CA CYS A 229 -14.81 5.36 -7.84
C CYS A 229 -16.34 5.14 -7.86
N SER A 230 -17.11 5.86 -8.67
CA SER A 230 -18.52 5.64 -8.93
C SER A 230 -18.68 4.46 -9.90
N LEU A 231 -18.27 3.27 -9.47
CA LEU A 231 -18.75 2.02 -10.08
C LEU A 231 -20.23 1.88 -9.70
N THR A 232 -21.10 2.49 -10.49
CA THR A 232 -22.52 2.14 -10.51
C THR A 232 -22.63 0.71 -11.01
N LEU A 233 -22.96 -0.19 -10.08
CA LEU A 233 -23.28 -1.58 -10.33
C LEU A 233 -24.60 -1.61 -11.12
N ALA A 234 -24.52 -1.42 -12.44
CA ALA A 234 -25.65 -1.61 -13.33
C ALA A 234 -25.87 -3.11 -13.52
N CYS A 235 -26.49 -3.76 -12.54
CA CYS A 235 -27.17 -5.02 -12.79
C CYS A 235 -28.41 -4.71 -13.64
N GLY A 236 -28.26 -4.87 -14.96
CA GLY A 236 -29.38 -4.81 -15.90
C GLY A 236 -30.33 -5.98 -15.63
N ALA A 237 -31.50 -5.65 -15.08
CA ALA A 237 -32.70 -6.44 -15.18
C ALA A 237 -33.36 -6.14 -16.54
N ALA A 238 -33.42 -7.15 -17.41
CA ALA A 238 -34.47 -7.44 -18.40
C ALA A 238 -34.03 -8.64 -19.25
#